data_AF-A0A369WBQ3-F1
#
_entry.id   AF-A0A369WBQ3-F1
#
_cell.length_a   1.000
_cell.length_b   1.000
_cell.length_c   1.000
_cell.angle_alpha   90.00
_cell.angle_beta   90.00
_cell.angle_gamma   90.00
#
_symmetry.space_group_name_H-M   'P 1'
#
loop_
_entity.id
_entity.type
_entity.pdbx_description
1 polymer ?
#
loop_
_entity_poly.entity_id
_entity_poly.type
_entity_poly.pdbx_seq_one_letter_code
_entity_poly.pdbx_strand_id
1 'polypeptide(L)'
;MKLYRLTELFGWLNLLLAVVSVLALPLIEPPAGMEKLSLGSVQFLWILVAAAMTYASRQKLLGSDIGHKAYPATLAAYLLFGLICYRYLGLGG
;
A
#
# COMPACT_ATOMS: atom_id res chain seq x y z
N MET A 1 3.48 21.57 -0.94
CA MET A 1 3.23 21.14 0.44
C MET A 1 1.88 20.44 0.64
N LYS A 2 0.74 20.97 0.16
CA LYS A 2 -0.58 20.33 0.37
C LYS A 2 -0.67 18.89 -0.16
N LEU A 3 -0.12 18.63 -1.36
CA LEU A 3 -0.12 17.29 -1.97
C LEU A 3 0.62 16.24 -1.12
N TYR A 4 1.80 16.57 -0.60
CA TYR A 4 2.62 15.63 0.17
C TYR A 4 1.98 15.26 1.52
N ARG A 5 1.29 16.21 2.15
CA ARG A 5 0.50 15.95 3.37
C ARG A 5 -0.69 15.04 3.08
N LEU A 6 -1.33 15.21 1.92
CA LEU A 6 -2.42 14.34 1.49
C LEU A 6 -1.92 12.92 1.24
N THR A 7 -0.78 12.74 0.58
CA THR A 7 -0.18 11.41 0.41
C THR A 7 0.31 10.79 1.71
N GLU A 8 0.81 11.59 2.66
CA GLU A 8 1.14 11.09 4.00
C GLU A 8 -0.10 10.61 4.74
N LEU A 9 -1.18 11.40 4.75
CA LEU A 9 -2.45 11.03 5.38
C LEU A 9 -3.04 9.77 4.74
N PHE A 10 -3.00 9.68 3.41
CA PHE A 10 -3.46 8.52 2.66
C PHE A 10 -2.63 7.27 2.96
N GLY A 11 -1.30 7.42 3.13
CA GLY A 11 -0.40 6.35 3.54
C GLY A 11 -0.76 5.82 4.94
N TRP A 12 -1.00 6.72 5.90
CA TRP A 12 -1.45 6.35 7.25
C TRP A 12 -2.81 5.63 7.24
N LEU A 13 -3.77 6.14 6.47
CA LEU A 13 -5.07 5.50 6.33
C LEU A 13 -4.96 4.10 5.73
N ASN A 14 -4.10 3.92 4.72
CA ASN A 14 -3.81 2.61 4.15
C ASN A 14 -3.15 1.66 5.14
N LEU A 15 -2.19 2.14 5.94
CA LEU A 15 -1.57 1.34 6.98
C LEU A 15 -2.59 0.86 8.00
N LEU A 16 -3.47 1.75 8.45
CA LEU A 16 -4.54 1.41 9.40
C LEU A 16 -5.47 0.36 8.81
N LEU A 17 -5.91 0.55 7.57
CA LEU A 17 -6.74 -0.43 6.86
C LEU A 17 -6.02 -1.78 6.72
N ALA A 18 -4.74 -1.77 6.36
CA ALA A 18 -3.92 -2.97 6.21
C ALA A 18 -3.81 -3.75 7.53
N VAL A 19 -3.58 -3.06 8.65
CA VAL A 19 -3.55 -3.67 9.99
C VAL A 19 -4.92 -4.26 10.36
N VAL A 20 -6.00 -3.51 10.14
CA VAL A 20 -7.37 -4.01 10.41
C VAL A 20 -7.65 -5.26 9.58
N SER A 21 -7.26 -5.29 8.31
CA SER A 21 -7.44 -6.49 7.48
C SER A 21 -6.57 -7.68 7.89
N VAL A 22 -5.36 -7.46 8.44
CA VAL A 22 -4.57 -8.56 9.03
C VAL A 22 -5.33 -9.19 10.21
N LEU A 23 -5.91 -8.37 11.07
CA LEU A 23 -6.70 -8.83 12.22
C LEU A 23 -7.99 -9.55 11.77
N ALA A 24 -8.57 -9.12 10.65
CA ALA A 24 -9.75 -9.74 10.05
C ALA A 24 -9.44 -10.98 9.19
N LEU A 25 -8.17 -11.21 8.83
CA LEU A 25 -7.74 -12.31 7.95
C LEU A 25 -8.26 -13.71 8.37
N PRO A 26 -8.31 -14.06 9.67
CA PRO A 26 -8.84 -15.37 10.10
C PRO A 26 -10.34 -15.54 9.84
N LEU A 27 -11.07 -14.43 9.69
CA LEU A 27 -12.52 -14.38 9.50
C LEU A 27 -12.91 -14.28 8.02
N ILE A 28 -11.93 -14.07 7.12
CA ILE A 28 -12.16 -13.88 5.70
C ILE A 28 -11.85 -15.19 4.97
N GLU A 29 -12.86 -15.71 4.27
CA GLU A 29 -12.67 -16.77 3.28
C GLU A 29 -11.92 -16.19 2.07
N PRO A 30 -10.85 -16.84 1.58
CA PRO A 30 -10.15 -16.35 0.40
C PRO A 30 -11.08 -16.41 -0.83
N PRO A 31 -10.96 -15.46 -1.77
CA PRO A 31 -11.70 -15.50 -3.03
C PRO A 31 -11.47 -16.82 -3.78
N ALA A 32 -12.47 -17.26 -4.54
CA ALA A 32 -12.34 -18.46 -5.38
C ALA A 32 -11.13 -18.35 -6.31
N GLY A 33 -10.21 -19.32 -6.22
CA GLY A 33 -8.96 -19.33 -7.00
C GLY A 33 -7.75 -18.65 -6.35
N MET A 34 -7.87 -18.15 -5.11
CA MET A 34 -6.76 -17.58 -4.35
C MET A 34 -6.42 -18.44 -3.13
N GLU A 35 -5.15 -18.86 -3.00
CA GLU A 35 -4.70 -19.56 -1.79
C GLU A 35 -4.54 -18.58 -0.61
N LYS A 36 -4.79 -19.04 0.63
CA LYS A 36 -4.59 -18.21 1.84
C LYS A 36 -3.17 -17.63 1.94
N LEU A 37 -2.15 -18.38 1.49
CA LEU A 37 -0.76 -17.92 1.45
C LEU A 37 -0.54 -16.76 0.45
N SER A 38 -1.25 -16.80 -0.68
CA SER A 38 -1.25 -15.71 -1.67
C SER A 38 -1.90 -14.44 -1.07
N LEU A 39 -3.00 -14.60 -0.34
CA LEU A 39 -3.70 -13.49 0.31
C LEU A 39 -2.83 -12.82 1.39
N GLY A 40 -2.10 -13.61 2.19
CA GLY A 40 -1.12 -13.10 3.15
C GLY A 40 0.05 -12.35 2.49
N SER A 41 0.49 -12.77 1.31
CA SER A 41 1.55 -12.09 0.56
C SER A 41 1.09 -10.72 0.01
N VAL A 42 -0.14 -10.64 -0.50
CA VAL A 42 -0.76 -9.37 -0.90
C VAL A 42 -0.90 -8.43 0.29
N GLN A 43 -1.32 -8.97 1.45
CA GLN A 43 -1.45 -8.24 2.70
C GLN A 43 -0.12 -7.65 3.16
N PHE A 44 0.96 -8.44 3.09
CA PHE A 44 2.31 -8.01 3.43
C PHE A 44 2.81 -6.91 2.49
N LEU A 45 2.63 -7.07 1.19
CA LEU A 45 2.99 -6.04 0.20
C LEU A 45 2.21 -4.74 0.42
N TRP A 46 0.92 -4.83 0.76
CA TRP A 46 0.11 -3.66 1.08
C TRP A 46 0.71 -2.85 2.24
N ILE A 47 1.08 -3.52 3.33
CA ILE A 47 1.70 -2.89 4.51
C ILE A 47 3.01 -2.22 4.13
N LEU A 48 3.88 -2.92 3.39
CA LEU A 48 5.17 -2.37 2.98
C LEU A 48 5.03 -1.12 2.11
N VAL A 49 4.13 -1.18 1.12
CA VAL A 49 3.91 -0.08 0.18
C VAL A 49 3.26 1.11 0.88
N ALA A 50 2.31 0.89 1.79
CA ALA A 50 1.70 1.94 2.62
C ALA A 50 2.72 2.58 3.58
N ALA A 51 3.56 1.78 4.24
CA ALA A 51 4.64 2.26 5.09
C ALA A 51 5.66 3.10 4.30
N ALA A 52 6.09 2.61 3.14
CA ALA A 52 7.03 3.30 2.29
C ALA A 52 6.47 4.65 1.81
N MET A 53 5.21 4.68 1.36
CA MET A 53 4.54 5.91 0.94
C MET A 53 4.41 6.93 2.08
N THR A 54 4.07 6.47 3.29
CA THR A 54 3.97 7.32 4.49
C THR A 54 5.33 7.93 4.84
N TYR A 55 6.37 7.09 4.91
CA TYR A 55 7.73 7.50 5.25
C TYR A 55 8.31 8.46 4.19
N ALA A 56 8.19 8.12 2.90
CA ALA A 56 8.71 8.94 1.82
C ALA A 56 8.00 10.29 1.71
N SER A 57 6.68 10.33 1.93
CA SER A 57 5.91 11.59 1.99
C SER A 57 6.38 12.49 3.13
N ARG A 58 6.63 11.91 4.32
CA ARG A 58 7.14 12.65 5.48
C ARG A 58 8.56 13.17 5.23
N GLN A 59 9.44 12.34 4.66
CA GLN A 59 10.80 12.75 4.29
C GLN A 59 10.80 13.87 3.25
N LYS A 60 9.88 13.82 2.28
CA LYS A 60 9.69 14.87 1.28
C LYS A 60 9.22 16.18 1.91
N LEU A 61 8.34 16.13 2.91
CA LEU A 61 7.88 17.30 3.67
C LEU A 61 8.99 17.94 4.50
N LEU A 62 9.92 17.14 5.01
CA LEU A 62 11.10 17.61 5.74
C LEU A 62 12.21 18.15 4.82
N GLY A 63 12.06 18.03 3.50
CA GLY A 63 13.04 18.51 2.53
C GLY A 63 14.32 17.67 2.47
N SER A 64 14.29 16.40 2.89
CA SER A 64 15.48 15.53 2.85
C SER A 64 15.77 15.03 1.43
N ASP A 65 17.06 14.93 1.05
CA ASP A 65 17.48 14.43 -0.28
C ASP A 65 16.89 13.03 -0.57
N ILE A 66 16.83 12.17 0.45
CA ILE A 66 16.21 10.85 0.35
C ILE A 66 14.73 10.97 -0.02
N GLY A 67 13.99 11.89 0.60
CA GLY A 67 12.59 12.15 0.28
C GLY A 67 12.37 12.57 -1.19
N HIS A 68 13.32 13.30 -1.79
CA HIS A 68 13.22 13.71 -3.19
C HIS A 68 13.28 12.53 -4.17
N LYS A 69 14.04 11.48 -3.83
CA LYS A 69 14.21 10.28 -4.65
C LYS A 69 13.17 9.21 -4.33
N ALA A 70 12.90 8.99 -3.05
CA ALA A 70 12.01 7.93 -2.57
C ALA A 70 10.54 8.21 -2.90
N TYR A 71 10.08 9.47 -2.81
CA TYR A 71 8.67 9.81 -3.03
C TYR A 71 8.11 9.34 -4.39
N PRO A 72 8.70 9.69 -5.55
CA PRO A 72 8.20 9.22 -6.83
C PRO A 72 8.27 7.69 -6.98
N ALA A 73 9.31 7.05 -6.44
CA ALA A 73 9.43 5.59 -6.45
C ALA A 73 8.31 4.91 -5.66
N THR A 74 7.96 5.45 -4.49
CA THR A 74 6.87 4.92 -3.67
C THR A 74 5.49 5.09 -4.31
N LEU A 75 5.26 6.18 -5.05
CA LEU A 75 4.03 6.36 -5.83
C LEU A 75 3.93 5.34 -6.96
N ALA A 76 5.02 5.11 -7.71
CA ALA A 76 5.06 4.10 -8.75
C ALA A 76 4.82 2.69 -8.20
N ALA A 77 5.44 2.35 -7.06
CA ALA A 77 5.20 1.09 -6.36
C ALA A 77 3.73 0.94 -5.91
N TYR A 78 3.12 2.02 -5.42
CA TYR A 78 1.71 2.02 -5.03
C TYR A 78 0.77 1.79 -6.23
N LEU A 79 1.06 2.41 -7.38
CA LEU A 79 0.30 2.17 -8.62
C LEU A 79 0.45 0.72 -9.11
N LEU A 80 1.68 0.18 -9.09
CA LEU A 80 1.94 -1.21 -9.45
C LEU A 80 1.21 -2.19 -8.54
N PHE A 81 1.20 -1.92 -7.22
CA PHE A 81 0.41 -2.69 -6.27
C PHE A 81 -1.09 -2.63 -6.60
N GLY A 82 -1.62 -1.46 -6.95
CA GLY A 82 -3.01 -1.30 -7.40
C GLY A 82 -3.33 -2.13 -8.65
N LEU A 83 -2.42 -2.19 -9.62
CA LEU A 83 -2.57 -3.02 -10.83
C LEU A 83 -2.56 -4.52 -10.52
N ILE A 84 -1.69 -4.95 -9.59
CA ILE A 84 -1.67 -6.33 -9.09
C ILE A 84 -3.03 -6.67 -8.48
N CYS A 85 -3.53 -5.84 -7.56
CA CYS A 85 -4.84 -6.03 -6.94
C CYS A 85 -5.97 -6.06 -7.96
N TYR A 86 -5.97 -5.14 -8.93
CA TYR A 86 -6.97 -5.08 -10.00
C TYR A 86 -7.02 -6.36 -10.84
N ARG A 87 -5.84 -6.90 -11.20
CA ARG A 87 -5.73 -8.17 -11.91
C ARG A 87 -6.26 -9.34 -11.08
N TYR A 88 -5.96 -9.39 -9.78
CA TYR A 88 -6.38 -10.47 -8.89
C TYR A 88 -7.86 -10.42 -8.53
N LEU A 89 -8.48 -9.24 -8.51
CA LEU A 89 -9.93 -9.09 -8.28
C LEU A 89 -10.78 -9.50 -9.49
N GLY A 90 -10.17 -9.97 -10.59
CA GLY A 90 -10.89 -10.37 -11.80
C GLY A 90 -11.54 -9.21 -12.56
N LEU A 91 -11.26 -7.97 -12.19
CA LEU A 91 -11.84 -6.78 -12.83
C LEU A 91 -11.19 -6.43 -14.18
N GLY A 92 -10.11 -7.13 -14.54
CA GLY A 92 -9.33 -6.93 -15.75
C GLY A 92 -9.38 -8.09 -16.76
N GLY A 93 -10.45 -8.89 -16.74
CA GLY A 93 -10.67 -10.02 -17.66
C GLY A 93 -12.12 -10.12 -18.10
#